data_AF-A0ABD2TS96-F1
#
_entry.id   AF-A0ABD2TS96-F1
#
_cell.length_a   1.000
_cell.length_b   1.000
_cell.length_c   1.000
_cell.angle_alpha   90.00
_cell.angle_beta   90.00
_cell.angle_gamma   90.00
#
_symmetry.space_group_name_H-M   'P 1'
#
loop_
_entity.id
_entity.type
_entity.pdbx_description
1 polymer ?
#
loop_
_entity_poly.entity_id
_entity_poly.type
_entity_poly.pdbx_seq_one_letter_code
_entity_poly.pdbx_strand_id
1 'polypeptide(L)'
;MAGKVMHVVQYDSYGSGAAGLKYVEVPVPTPKKDEVLLKLEATNTNPIDWKIQKGMLRPLLPTKFPFIPTIDGGGEVVEVGSNVKSFKAGDKVVAMLNALVGPILFKYFIFATSLLHFGAWLKLNR
;
A
#
# COMPACT_ATOMS: atom_id res chain seq x y z
N MET A 1 3.98 -9.43 -24.36
CA MET A 1 4.93 -8.68 -23.49
C MET A 1 4.59 -9.06 -22.06
N ALA A 2 5.54 -9.58 -21.27
CA ALA A 2 5.28 -9.88 -19.87
C ALA A 2 5.05 -8.56 -19.12
N GLY A 3 3.92 -8.43 -18.43
CA GLY A 3 3.61 -7.24 -17.64
C GLY A 3 4.61 -7.07 -16.49
N LYS A 4 4.85 -5.83 -16.06
CA LYS A 4 5.69 -5.58 -14.87
C LYS A 4 5.06 -6.24 -13.66
N VAL A 5 5.87 -6.95 -12.88
CA VAL A 5 5.49 -7.59 -11.62
C VAL A 5 6.14 -6.88 -10.43
N MET A 6 5.57 -7.09 -9.25
CA MET A 6 6.09 -6.65 -7.96
C MET A 6 5.90 -7.74 -6.91
N HIS A 7 6.65 -7.65 -5.81
CA HIS A 7 6.56 -8.61 -4.72
C HIS A 7 5.79 -8.06 -3.52
N VAL A 8 4.85 -8.83 -3.00
CA VAL A 8 4.05 -8.47 -1.84
C VAL A 8 4.03 -9.56 -0.80
N VAL A 9 3.76 -9.15 0.45
CA VAL A 9 3.32 -10.06 1.50
C VAL A 9 1.81 -9.95 1.62
N GLN A 10 1.09 -11.07 1.57
CA GLN A 10 -0.38 -11.09 1.70
C GLN A 10 -0.85 -12.26 2.57
N TYR A 11 -2.10 -12.19 3.03
CA TYR A 11 -2.80 -13.32 3.69
C TYR A 11 -4.18 -13.51 3.08
N ASP A 12 -4.70 -14.74 3.12
CA ASP A 12 -5.96 -15.15 2.49
C ASP A 12 -7.06 -15.58 3.47
N SER A 13 -6.75 -15.60 4.77
CA SER A 13 -7.71 -15.90 5.83
C SER A 13 -7.44 -15.11 7.10
N TYR A 14 -8.46 -14.97 7.93
CA TYR A 14 -8.29 -14.47 9.29
C TYR A 14 -7.57 -15.48 10.18
N GLY A 15 -6.92 -14.98 11.23
CA GLY A 15 -6.43 -15.77 12.37
C GLY A 15 -5.21 -16.65 12.10
N SER A 16 -4.65 -16.61 10.89
CA SER A 16 -3.52 -17.45 10.48
C SER A 16 -2.16 -16.99 11.06
N GLY A 17 -2.11 -15.80 11.68
CA GLY A 17 -0.90 -15.26 12.28
C GLY A 17 0.24 -15.11 11.26
N ALA A 18 1.48 -15.09 11.74
CA ALA A 18 2.65 -14.97 10.87
C ALA A 18 2.77 -16.14 9.86
N ALA A 19 2.33 -17.35 10.22
CA ALA A 19 2.39 -18.53 9.36
C ALA A 19 1.47 -18.43 8.12
N GLY A 20 0.45 -17.58 8.16
CA GLY A 20 -0.43 -17.32 7.03
C GLY A 20 0.06 -16.24 6.06
N LEU A 21 1.19 -15.59 6.34
CA LEU A 21 1.76 -14.57 5.47
C LEU A 21 2.49 -15.24 4.29
N LYS A 22 2.14 -14.86 3.07
CA LYS A 22 2.68 -15.39 1.82
C LYS A 22 3.40 -14.29 1.05
N TYR A 23 4.67 -14.52 0.73
CA TYR A 23 5.44 -13.67 -0.19
C TYR A 23 5.20 -14.12 -1.63
N VAL A 24 4.60 -13.26 -2.44
CA VAL A 24 4.15 -13.60 -3.80
C VAL A 24 4.47 -12.49 -4.80
N GLU A 25 4.60 -12.86 -6.06
CA GLU A 25 4.61 -11.91 -7.18
C GLU A 25 3.19 -11.59 -7.65
N VAL A 26 2.91 -10.32 -7.91
CA VAL A 26 1.65 -9.88 -8.53
C VAL A 26 1.92 -8.79 -9.57
N PRO A 27 1.02 -8.55 -10.53
CA PRO A 27 1.16 -7.47 -11.49
C PRO A 27 1.20 -6.08 -10.83
N VAL A 28 2.06 -5.20 -11.33
CA VAL A 28 2.01 -3.77 -11.00
C VAL A 28 0.71 -3.19 -11.53
N PRO A 29 -0.06 -2.41 -10.74
CA PRO A 29 -1.34 -1.87 -11.17
C PRO A 29 -1.09 -0.62 -12.01
N THR A 30 -2.10 -0.25 -12.78
CA THR A 30 -2.15 1.08 -13.39
C THR A 30 -3.01 1.99 -12.49
N PRO A 31 -2.53 3.18 -12.09
CA PRO A 31 -3.32 4.11 -11.30
C PRO A 31 -4.54 4.59 -12.11
N LYS A 32 -5.71 4.68 -11.47
CA LYS A 32 -6.89 5.33 -12.05
C LYS A 32 -6.74 6.85 -12.02
N LYS A 33 -7.74 7.54 -12.59
CA LYS A 33 -7.74 9.00 -12.83
C LYS A 33 -7.34 9.83 -11.60
N ASP A 34 -7.78 9.45 -10.40
CA ASP A 34 -7.52 10.20 -9.15
C ASP A 34 -6.51 9.48 -8.24
N GLU A 35 -5.69 8.58 -8.79
CA GLU A 35 -4.76 7.75 -8.03
C GLU A 35 -3.31 8.11 -8.36
N VAL A 36 -2.41 7.75 -7.46
CA VAL A 36 -0.96 7.86 -7.67
C VAL A 36 -0.41 6.44 -7.54
N LEU A 37 0.63 6.12 -8.29
CA LEU A 37 1.39 4.89 -8.11
C LEU A 37 2.73 5.25 -7.47
N LEU A 38 3.06 4.60 -6.35
CA LEU A 38 4.31 4.76 -5.64
C LEU A 38 5.16 3.51 -5.79
N LYS A 39 6.45 3.71 -6.04
CA LYS A 39 7.48 2.75 -5.70
C LYS A 39 7.83 2.97 -4.25
N LEU A 40 7.42 2.02 -3.42
CA LEU A 40 7.68 2.10 -2.00
C LEU A 40 9.18 1.92 -1.70
N GLU A 41 9.67 2.67 -0.72
CA GLU A 41 11.02 2.50 -0.16
C GLU A 41 10.92 1.91 1.25
N ALA A 42 9.93 2.35 2.04
CA ALA A 42 9.67 1.83 3.38
C ALA A 42 8.18 1.81 3.75
N THR A 43 7.80 0.87 4.61
CA THR A 43 6.49 0.80 5.29
C THR A 43 6.70 0.55 6.77
N ASN A 44 5.69 0.85 7.57
CA ASN A 44 5.63 0.41 8.97
C ASN A 44 4.66 -0.77 9.14
N THR A 45 4.72 -1.41 10.30
CA THR A 45 3.68 -2.32 10.78
C THR A 45 3.12 -1.76 12.07
N ASN A 46 1.81 -1.58 12.13
CA ASN A 46 1.08 -1.05 13.27
C ASN A 46 0.29 -2.18 13.96
N PRO A 47 -0.08 -2.03 15.25
CA PRO A 47 -0.89 -3.02 15.92
C PRO A 47 -2.24 -3.30 15.24
N ILE A 48 -2.76 -2.34 14.47
CA ILE A 48 -4.00 -2.51 13.73
C ILE A 48 -3.88 -3.58 12.64
N ASP A 49 -2.71 -3.76 12.03
CA ASP A 49 -2.52 -4.69 10.91
C ASP A 49 -2.75 -6.14 11.32
N TRP A 50 -2.15 -6.57 12.44
CA TRP A 50 -2.36 -7.92 12.95
C TRP A 50 -3.74 -8.07 13.62
N LYS A 51 -4.34 -6.99 14.15
CA LYS A 51 -5.71 -7.01 14.67
C LYS A 51 -6.73 -7.23 13.55
N ILE A 52 -6.53 -6.61 12.39
CA ILE A 52 -7.31 -6.85 11.17
C ILE A 52 -7.14 -8.31 10.75
N GLN A 53 -5.91 -8.81 10.65
CA GLN A 53 -5.66 -10.21 10.31
C GLN A 53 -6.29 -11.19 11.30
N LYS A 54 -6.33 -10.86 12.60
CA LYS A 54 -7.00 -11.65 13.64
C LYS A 54 -8.54 -11.58 13.56
N GLY A 55 -9.10 -10.69 12.74
CA GLY A 55 -10.54 -10.53 12.56
C GLY A 55 -11.21 -9.64 13.60
N MET A 56 -10.43 -8.85 14.36
CA MET A 56 -10.96 -7.96 15.40
C MET A 56 -11.72 -6.76 14.84
N LEU A 57 -11.64 -6.53 13.52
CA LEU A 57 -12.33 -5.45 12.82
C LEU A 57 -13.46 -5.97 11.92
N ARG A 58 -13.90 -7.22 12.10
CA ARG A 58 -15.05 -7.74 11.36
C ARG A 58 -16.34 -7.00 11.75
N PRO A 59 -17.26 -6.77 10.81
CA PRO A 59 -17.19 -7.11 9.38
C PRO A 59 -16.52 -6.03 8.50
N LEU A 60 -15.91 -5.00 9.09
CA LEU A 60 -15.38 -3.84 8.37
C LEU A 60 -14.13 -4.16 7.55
N LEU A 61 -13.18 -4.95 8.08
CA LEU A 61 -11.90 -5.23 7.41
C LEU A 61 -11.36 -6.66 7.63
N PRO A 62 -10.59 -7.19 6.64
CA PRO A 62 -10.46 -6.66 5.29
C PRO A 62 -11.74 -6.91 4.48
N THR A 63 -11.98 -6.06 3.49
CA THR A 63 -13.18 -6.14 2.62
C THR A 63 -13.12 -7.32 1.64
N LYS A 64 -11.92 -7.82 1.33
CA LYS A 64 -11.68 -8.96 0.45
C LYS A 64 -10.34 -9.63 0.76
N PHE A 65 -10.23 -10.91 0.40
CA PHE A 65 -8.98 -11.66 0.36
C PHE A 65 -8.53 -11.91 -1.10
N PRO A 66 -7.23 -12.12 -1.37
CA PRO A 66 -6.12 -11.92 -0.43
C PRO A 66 -5.94 -10.44 -0.07
N PHE A 67 -5.41 -10.17 1.12
CA PHE A 67 -5.19 -8.82 1.64
C PHE A 67 -3.70 -8.58 1.90
N ILE A 68 -3.20 -7.42 1.46
CA ILE A 68 -1.85 -6.94 1.73
C ILE A 68 -1.94 -6.04 2.97
N PRO A 69 -1.26 -6.37 4.09
CA PRO A 69 -1.29 -5.57 5.31
C PRO A 69 -0.55 -4.24 5.16
N THR A 70 -0.61 -3.42 6.20
CA THR A 70 0.02 -2.10 6.36
C THR A 70 -0.73 -0.98 5.63
N ILE A 71 -0.78 0.18 6.31
CA ILE A 71 -1.49 1.36 5.81
C ILE A 71 -0.56 2.56 5.61
N ASP A 72 0.67 2.55 6.12
CA ASP A 72 1.53 3.74 6.06
C ASP A 72 2.90 3.41 5.45
N GLY A 73 3.41 4.30 4.61
CA GLY A 73 4.72 4.13 4.02
C GLY A 73 5.23 5.36 3.27
N GLY A 74 6.47 5.28 2.81
CA GLY A 74 7.14 6.34 2.06
C GLY A 74 7.85 5.79 0.83
N GLY A 75 7.93 6.61 -0.20
CA GLY A 75 8.61 6.26 -1.45
C GLY A 75 8.49 7.32 -2.52
N GLU A 76 8.59 6.89 -3.78
CA GLU A 76 8.64 7.77 -4.94
C GLU A 76 7.44 7.58 -5.85
N VAL A 77 6.88 8.67 -6.37
CA VAL A 77 5.84 8.66 -7.41
C VAL A 77 6.42 8.11 -8.72
N VAL A 78 5.82 7.04 -9.22
CA VAL A 78 6.16 6.42 -10.52
C VAL A 78 5.21 6.90 -11.60
N GLU A 79 3.92 6.98 -11.29
CA GLU A 79 2.87 7.34 -12.24
C GLU A 79 1.72 8.03 -11.50
N VAL A 80 0.98 8.89 -12.19
CA VAL A 80 -0.19 9.59 -11.65
C VAL A 80 -1.36 9.45 -12.60
N GLY A 81 -2.56 9.39 -12.04
CA GLY A 81 -3.81 9.45 -12.78
C GLY A 81 -4.03 10.80 -13.45
N SER A 82 -4.85 10.82 -14.50
CA SER A 82 -5.10 12.00 -15.34
C SER A 82 -5.65 13.23 -14.60
N ASN A 83 -6.30 13.05 -13.45
CA ASN A 83 -6.89 14.13 -12.68
C ASN A 83 -5.98 14.61 -11.53
N VAL A 84 -4.88 13.91 -11.27
CA VAL A 84 -3.94 14.28 -10.20
C VAL A 84 -3.08 15.46 -10.68
N LYS A 85 -3.21 16.60 -9.99
CA LYS A 85 -2.46 17.83 -10.29
C LYS A 85 -1.36 18.15 -9.28
N SER A 86 -1.43 17.57 -8.09
CA SER A 86 -0.56 17.92 -6.95
C SER A 86 0.77 17.15 -6.92
N PHE A 87 0.87 16.06 -7.68
CA PHE A 87 2.01 15.15 -7.71
C PHE A 87 2.45 14.88 -9.15
N LYS A 88 3.73 14.55 -9.30
CA LYS A 88 4.32 14.10 -10.57
C LYS A 88 5.32 12.99 -10.32
N ALA A 89 5.64 12.22 -11.36
CA ALA A 89 6.68 11.19 -11.29
C ALA A 89 8.01 11.78 -10.77
N GLY A 90 8.70 11.03 -9.91
CA GLY A 90 9.93 11.45 -9.21
C GLY A 90 9.70 12.17 -7.88
N ASP A 91 8.47 12.60 -7.55
CA ASP A 91 8.19 13.22 -6.24
C ASP A 91 8.38 12.18 -5.12
N LYS A 92 9.13 12.54 -4.08
CA LYS A 92 9.26 11.74 -2.85
C LYS A 92 8.14 12.11 -1.87
N VAL A 93 7.41 11.11 -1.38
CA VAL A 93 6.24 11.31 -0.53
C VAL A 93 6.17 10.29 0.61
N VAL A 94 5.49 10.68 1.68
CA VAL A 94 5.00 9.79 2.74
C VAL A 94 3.48 9.76 2.63
N ALA A 95 2.89 8.57 2.73
CA ALA A 95 1.46 8.33 2.61
C ALA A 95 0.94 7.55 3.81
N MET A 96 -0.27 7.89 4.25
CA MET A 96 -1.04 7.19 5.29
C MET A 96 -2.39 6.82 4.67
N LEU A 97 -2.69 5.52 4.60
CA LEU A 97 -3.95 5.01 4.07
C LEU A 97 -5.01 5.14 5.16
N ASN A 98 -6.13 5.77 4.83
CA ASN A 98 -7.25 5.86 5.74
C ASN A 98 -7.95 4.47 5.84
N ALA A 99 -7.78 3.80 6.98
CA ALA A 99 -8.32 2.46 7.22
C ALA A 99 -9.86 2.39 7.29
N LEU A 100 -10.57 3.51 7.48
CA LEU A 100 -12.02 3.53 7.72
C LEU A 100 -12.86 3.89 6.49
N VAL A 101 -12.23 4.32 5.40
CA VAL A 101 -12.95 4.74 4.19
C VAL A 101 -12.87 3.60 3.16
N GLY A 102 -13.94 2.80 3.12
CA GLY A 102 -14.26 1.97 1.97
C GLY A 102 -14.31 2.81 0.68
N PRO A 103 -14.32 2.16 -0.51
CA PRO A 103 -13.69 2.65 -1.73
C PRO A 103 -14.14 4.07 -2.12
N ILE A 104 -13.17 4.95 -2.47
CA ILE A 104 -13.24 6.37 -2.96
C ILE A 104 -12.58 7.28 -1.90
N LEU A 105 -11.36 7.82 -2.00
CA LEU A 105 -10.48 8.30 -3.09
C LEU A 105 -9.02 7.93 -2.76
N PHE A 106 -8.19 7.69 -3.78
CA PHE A 106 -6.86 7.05 -3.74
C PHE A 106 -6.89 5.54 -3.49
N LYS A 107 -7.37 4.79 -4.50
CA LYS A 107 -7.29 3.33 -4.53
C LYS A 107 -5.88 2.93 -5.00
N TYR A 108 -5.20 2.13 -4.18
CA TYR A 108 -4.00 1.33 -4.46
C TYR A 108 -2.66 2.06 -4.65
N PHE A 109 -1.78 1.88 -3.65
CA PHE A 109 -0.33 1.87 -3.81
C PHE A 109 0.18 0.44 -3.67
N ILE A 110 1.20 0.06 -4.42
CA ILE A 110 1.61 -1.32 -4.62
C ILE A 110 3.07 -1.49 -4.16
N PHE A 111 3.28 -2.44 -3.25
CA PHE A 111 4.48 -2.57 -2.41
C PHE A 111 5.62 -3.28 -3.14
N ALA A 112 6.82 -2.70 -3.13
CA ALA A 112 8.07 -3.42 -3.34
C ALA A 112 9.04 -2.96 -2.25
N THR A 113 9.55 -3.88 -1.43
CA THR A 113 10.34 -3.57 -0.23
C THR A 113 11.82 -3.37 -0.54
N SER A 114 12.41 -2.25 -0.10
CA SER A 114 13.82 -2.22 0.36
C SER A 114 14.21 -0.92 1.12
N LEU A 115 14.46 -1.11 2.43
CA LEU A 115 15.38 -0.41 3.35
C LEU A 115 15.10 1.02 3.93
N LEU A 116 14.74 0.99 5.22
CA LEU A 116 15.10 1.80 6.43
C LEU A 116 15.03 3.36 6.50
N HIS A 117 14.17 3.78 7.45
CA HIS A 117 14.25 4.85 8.49
C HIS A 117 13.78 6.32 8.23
N PHE A 118 12.79 6.72 9.05
CA PHE A 118 12.35 8.05 9.57
C PHE A 118 11.54 9.08 8.73
N GLY A 119 10.37 9.47 9.28
CA GLY A 119 10.04 10.88 9.58
C GLY A 119 9.05 11.64 8.67
N ALA A 120 7.86 11.94 9.22
CA ALA A 120 6.97 13.09 8.96
C ALA A 120 6.50 13.45 7.52
N TRP A 121 5.23 13.86 7.42
CA TRP A 121 4.59 14.37 6.20
C TRP A 121 5.32 15.59 5.64
N LEU A 122 6.00 15.43 4.51
CA LEU A 122 6.51 16.50 3.66
C LEU A 122 6.63 15.99 2.23
N LYS A 123 6.25 16.84 1.26
CA LYS A 123 6.82 16.74 -0.09
C LYS A 123 8.29 17.09 0.05
N LEU A 124 9.17 16.11 -0.07
CA LEU A 124 10.61 16.32 0.09
C LEU A 124 11.13 17.01 -1.18
N ASN A 125 11.02 18.34 -1.22
CA ASN A 125 11.74 19.14 -2.21
C ASN A 125 13.21 19.20 -1.75
N ARG A 126 14.14 18.80 -2.63
CA ARG A 126 15.56 19.19 -2.49
C ARG A 126 15.72 20.65 -2.90
#